data_AF-K7YR64-F1
#
_entry.id   AF-K7YR64-F1
#
_cell.length_a   1.000
_cell.length_b   1.000
_cell.length_c   1.000
_cell.angle_alpha   90.00
_cell.angle_beta   90.00
_cell.angle_gamma   90.00
#
_symmetry.space_group_name_H-M   'P 1'
#
loop_
_entity.id
_entity.type
_entity.pdbx_description
1 polymer ?
#
loop_
_entity_poly.entity_id
_entity_poly.type
_entity_poly.pdbx_seq_one_letter_code
_entity_poly.pdbx_strand_id
1 'polypeptide(L)'
;MKAVVLSALLLTSGLAYAEAPCPTSCQGPSSTPDKITLSKIESTPACLTRKNDESNEQIVQREKLTDFEVLARLVFAEGISTNLEKCAKYEDSLFASLAWGVQNRVALAEAQPRYAKQFGKGLHGVIFKKAQFNPAVSKKSTYSKLFLCPSEHPQWQKFWELSKKAADQALSHPQKNPLPKSVTHFYYPQSTQATNPPVAWADLNKDAAKKAYMKDVKIEGTRYSNECIQFFSY
;
A
#
# COMPACT_ATOMS: atom_id res chain seq x y z
N MET A 1 9.41 -10.41 52.78
CA MET A 1 8.06 -10.84 52.37
C MET A 1 8.20 -12.03 51.43
N LYS A 2 7.28 -12.98 51.55
CA LYS A 2 7.45 -14.43 51.28
C LYS A 2 7.74 -14.78 49.82
N ALA A 3 8.70 -15.68 49.64
CA ALA A 3 8.81 -16.56 48.48
C ALA A 3 7.74 -17.65 48.56
N VAL A 4 7.10 -17.97 47.44
CA VAL A 4 6.36 -19.22 47.26
C VAL A 4 6.87 -19.86 45.98
N VAL A 5 7.68 -20.88 46.19
CA VAL A 5 8.00 -21.96 45.26
C VAL A 5 6.74 -22.80 45.12
N LEU A 6 6.33 -23.15 43.90
CA LEU A 6 5.49 -24.33 43.70
C LEU A 6 6.04 -25.17 42.55
N SER A 7 6.36 -26.40 42.93
CA SER A 7 6.95 -27.46 42.13
C SER A 7 5.99 -28.03 41.10
N ALA A 8 6.60 -28.60 40.07
CA ALA A 8 6.01 -29.48 39.08
C ALA A 8 5.32 -30.71 39.70
N LEU A 9 4.22 -31.15 39.07
CA LEU A 9 3.81 -32.55 39.04
C LEU A 9 3.50 -32.94 37.59
N LEU A 10 4.30 -33.86 37.07
CA LEU A 10 4.00 -34.66 35.89
C LEU A 10 2.85 -35.61 36.22
N LEU A 11 1.81 -35.62 35.37
CA LEU A 11 0.90 -36.74 35.21
C LEU A 11 0.82 -37.05 33.72
N THR A 12 1.54 -38.11 33.35
CA THR A 12 1.44 -38.80 32.07
C THR A 12 0.16 -39.64 32.07
N SER A 13 -0.77 -39.32 31.19
CA SER A 13 -1.83 -40.23 30.79
C SER A 13 -1.95 -40.16 29.28
N GLY A 14 -1.37 -41.16 28.63
CA GLY A 14 -1.53 -41.41 27.21
C GLY A 14 -2.96 -41.81 26.91
N LEU A 15 -3.56 -41.10 25.95
CA LEU A 15 -4.70 -41.59 25.19
C LEU A 15 -4.26 -41.58 23.73
N ALA A 16 -3.91 -42.77 23.25
CA ALA A 16 -3.76 -43.04 21.84
C ALA A 16 -5.15 -42.91 21.19
N TYR A 17 -5.35 -41.87 20.38
CA TYR A 17 -6.46 -41.83 19.47
C TYR A 17 -6.08 -42.66 18.24
N ALA A 18 -6.71 -43.83 18.13
CA ALA A 18 -6.72 -44.61 16.91
C ALA A 18 -7.39 -43.78 15.80
N GLU A 19 -6.70 -43.62 14.67
CA GLU A 19 -7.26 -43.06 13.45
C GLU A 19 -8.32 -44.03 12.91
N ALA A 20 -9.60 -43.66 13.04
CA ALA A 20 -10.66 -44.29 12.28
C ALA A 20 -10.56 -43.85 10.82
N PRO A 21 -10.65 -44.75 9.82
CA PRO A 21 -10.67 -44.36 8.42
C PRO A 21 -11.97 -43.61 8.11
N CYS A 22 -11.84 -42.37 7.64
CA CYS A 22 -12.99 -41.57 7.21
C CYS A 22 -13.72 -42.27 6.04
N PRO A 23 -15.07 -42.40 6.12
CA PRO A 23 -15.87 -42.79 4.96
C PRO A 23 -15.83 -41.71 3.89
N THR A 24 -15.93 -42.15 2.64
CA THR A 24 -15.70 -41.45 1.36
C THR A 24 -16.65 -40.27 1.08
N SER A 25 -16.73 -39.27 1.95
CA SER A 25 -17.65 -38.12 1.79
C SER A 25 -17.11 -36.79 2.37
N CYS A 26 -15.82 -36.66 2.65
CA CYS A 26 -15.21 -35.38 3.02
C CYS A 26 -14.59 -34.68 1.79
N GLN A 27 -15.41 -34.38 0.78
CA GLN A 27 -15.07 -33.39 -0.24
C GLN A 27 -15.85 -32.11 0.08
N GLY A 28 -15.34 -31.32 1.02
CA GLY A 28 -15.63 -29.89 1.06
C GLY A 28 -15.01 -29.22 -0.18
N PRO A 29 -15.54 -28.08 -0.65
CA PRO A 29 -14.96 -27.41 -1.81
C PRO A 29 -13.50 -27.09 -1.51
N SER A 30 -12.61 -27.73 -2.27
CA SER A 30 -11.19 -27.41 -2.30
C SER A 30 -11.04 -26.02 -2.87
N SER A 31 -11.16 -24.99 -2.01
CA SER A 31 -10.72 -23.64 -2.33
C SER A 31 -9.20 -23.57 -2.23
N THR A 32 -8.53 -24.35 -3.07
CA THR A 32 -7.27 -23.92 -3.64
C THR A 32 -7.52 -22.51 -4.17
N PRO A 33 -6.77 -21.48 -3.76
CA PRO A 33 -6.90 -20.19 -4.40
C PRO A 33 -6.59 -20.44 -5.86
N ASP A 34 -7.59 -20.23 -6.71
CA ASP A 34 -7.41 -20.29 -8.15
C ASP A 34 -6.14 -19.51 -8.44
N LYS A 35 -5.20 -20.16 -9.13
CA LYS A 35 -4.18 -19.45 -9.89
C LYS A 35 -4.97 -18.52 -10.80
N ILE A 36 -5.24 -17.30 -10.33
CA ILE A 36 -5.68 -16.20 -11.14
C ILE A 36 -4.52 -16.01 -12.10
N THR A 37 -4.69 -16.60 -13.27
CA THR A 37 -3.71 -16.63 -14.31
C THR A 37 -3.32 -15.19 -14.58
N LEU A 38 -2.05 -14.87 -14.34
CA LEU A 38 -1.40 -13.62 -14.73
C LEU A 38 -1.55 -13.31 -16.23
N SER A 39 -2.21 -14.17 -17.01
CA SER A 39 -2.52 -14.03 -18.44
C SER A 39 -3.61 -12.99 -18.76
N LYS A 40 -4.12 -12.22 -17.78
CA LYS A 40 -5.02 -11.08 -18.06
C LYS A 40 -4.33 -9.72 -17.98
N ILE A 41 -2.99 -9.71 -17.87
CA ILE A 41 -2.21 -8.54 -17.49
C ILE A 41 -1.29 -8.04 -18.62
N GLU A 42 -1.66 -8.28 -19.89
CA GLU A 42 -1.03 -7.65 -21.06
C GLU A 42 -1.89 -6.54 -21.69
N SER A 43 -3.11 -6.30 -21.19
CA SER A 43 -3.99 -5.27 -21.75
C SER A 43 -3.70 -3.90 -21.15
N THR A 44 -3.61 -2.88 -22.02
CA THR A 44 -3.69 -1.46 -21.67
C THR A 44 -4.79 -1.23 -20.61
N PRO A 45 -4.51 -0.51 -19.50
CA PRO A 45 -5.53 -0.25 -18.50
C PRO A 45 -6.67 0.56 -19.11
N ALA A 46 -7.90 0.09 -18.93
CA ALA A 46 -9.07 0.77 -19.47
C ALA A 46 -9.20 2.17 -18.86
N CYS A 47 -9.50 3.17 -19.70
CA CYS A 47 -9.81 4.50 -19.22
C CYS A 47 -11.23 4.56 -18.69
N LEU A 48 -11.39 5.07 -17.48
CA LEU A 48 -12.67 5.14 -16.79
C LEU A 48 -13.29 6.51 -16.98
N THR A 49 -14.55 6.54 -17.42
CA THR A 49 -15.28 7.79 -17.64
C THR A 49 -16.05 8.19 -16.39
N ARG A 50 -15.85 9.43 -15.93
CA ARG A 50 -16.68 10.03 -14.87
C ARG A 50 -18.06 10.35 -15.43
N LYS A 51 -19.12 9.93 -14.74
CA LYS A 51 -20.49 10.37 -15.03
C LYS A 51 -20.91 11.36 -13.95
N ASN A 52 -21.59 12.43 -14.34
CA ASN A 52 -22.07 13.47 -13.43
C ASN A 52 -20.96 13.97 -12.48
N ASP A 53 -21.23 14.02 -11.18
CA ASP A 53 -20.30 14.45 -10.15
C ASP A 53 -19.67 13.29 -9.36
N GLU A 54 -19.69 12.05 -9.85
CA GLU A 54 -19.16 10.89 -9.11
C GLU A 54 -17.74 11.14 -8.56
N SER A 55 -17.40 10.59 -7.39
CA SER A 55 -16.03 10.49 -6.88
C SER A 55 -15.27 9.36 -7.61
N ASN A 56 -13.94 9.32 -7.52
CA ASN A 56 -13.19 8.20 -8.10
C ASN A 56 -13.55 6.88 -7.41
N GLU A 57 -13.83 6.90 -6.10
CA GLU A 57 -14.29 5.73 -5.36
C GLU A 57 -15.61 5.19 -5.94
N GLN A 58 -16.57 6.06 -6.23
CA GLN A 58 -17.85 5.68 -6.86
C GLN A 58 -17.64 5.07 -8.25
N ILE A 59 -16.72 5.63 -9.05
CA ILE A 59 -16.35 5.06 -10.36
C ILE A 59 -15.73 3.67 -10.17
N VAL A 60 -14.76 3.52 -9.27
CA VAL A 60 -14.11 2.23 -8.96
C VAL A 60 -15.13 1.17 -8.54
N GLN A 61 -16.10 1.53 -7.70
CA GLN A 61 -17.17 0.63 -7.26
C GLN A 61 -18.11 0.26 -8.42
N ARG A 62 -18.50 1.23 -9.26
CA ARG A 62 -19.37 1.00 -10.43
C ARG A 62 -18.71 0.07 -11.45
N GLU A 63 -17.44 0.32 -11.75
CA GLU A 63 -16.65 -0.47 -12.71
C GLU A 63 -16.14 -1.79 -12.11
N LYS A 64 -16.39 -2.02 -10.80
CA LYS A 64 -16.02 -3.24 -10.06
C LYS A 64 -14.53 -3.58 -10.19
N LEU A 65 -13.68 -2.57 -10.07
CA LEU A 65 -12.23 -2.82 -10.12
C LEU A 65 -11.79 -3.65 -8.91
N THR A 66 -10.80 -4.50 -9.13
CA THR A 66 -10.18 -5.31 -8.08
C THR A 66 -9.23 -4.47 -7.22
N ASP A 67 -8.95 -4.92 -6.01
CA ASP A 67 -7.94 -4.33 -5.12
C ASP A 67 -6.59 -4.12 -5.82
N PHE A 68 -6.18 -5.09 -6.64
CA PHE A 68 -4.98 -5.02 -7.48
C PHE A 68 -5.01 -3.83 -8.43
N GLU A 69 -6.08 -3.69 -9.22
CA GLU A 69 -6.21 -2.62 -10.21
C GLU A 69 -6.30 -1.24 -9.54
N VAL A 70 -7.02 -1.15 -8.41
CA VAL A 70 -7.13 0.09 -7.63
C VAL A 70 -5.78 0.51 -7.08
N LEU A 71 -5.02 -0.42 -6.50
CA LEU A 71 -3.68 -0.12 -5.98
C LEU A 71 -2.71 0.23 -7.11
N ALA A 72 -2.72 -0.49 -8.23
CA ALA A 72 -1.87 -0.19 -9.38
C ALA A 72 -2.16 1.20 -9.96
N ARG A 73 -3.43 1.60 -10.09
CA ARG A 73 -3.81 2.96 -10.51
C ARG A 73 -3.36 4.04 -9.55
N LEU A 74 -3.46 3.78 -8.24
CA LEU A 74 -2.96 4.70 -7.23
C LEU A 74 -1.44 4.86 -7.35
N VAL A 75 -0.70 3.75 -7.36
CA VAL A 75 0.77 3.75 -7.43
C VAL A 75 1.23 4.45 -8.71
N PHE A 76 0.55 4.21 -9.83
CA PHE A 76 0.82 4.88 -11.09
C PHE A 76 0.68 6.40 -10.95
N ALA A 77 -0.49 6.87 -10.54
CA ALA A 77 -0.78 8.29 -10.53
C ALA A 77 0.03 9.05 -9.46
N GLU A 78 0.26 8.43 -8.30
CA GLU A 78 1.08 8.98 -7.23
C GLU A 78 2.56 9.00 -7.63
N GLY A 79 3.06 7.92 -8.23
CA GLY A 79 4.44 7.80 -8.72
C GLY A 79 4.79 8.85 -9.77
N ILE A 80 3.90 9.08 -10.75
CA ILE A 80 4.07 10.18 -11.72
C ILE A 80 4.11 11.55 -11.02
N SER A 81 3.34 11.71 -9.94
CA SER A 81 3.24 12.98 -9.24
C SER A 81 4.50 13.39 -8.48
N THR A 82 5.45 12.47 -8.24
CA THR A 82 6.67 12.76 -7.47
C THR A 82 7.73 13.54 -8.26
N ASN A 83 7.49 13.84 -9.54
CA ASN A 83 8.44 14.46 -10.47
C ASN A 83 9.69 13.59 -10.69
N LEU A 84 9.49 12.48 -11.41
CA LEU A 84 10.50 11.44 -11.62
C LEU A 84 11.74 11.90 -12.38
N GLU A 85 11.72 13.00 -13.12
CA GLU A 85 12.86 13.43 -13.95
C GLU A 85 14.15 13.59 -13.13
N LYS A 86 14.06 14.22 -11.96
CA LYS A 86 15.21 14.40 -11.05
C LYS A 86 15.53 13.16 -10.22
N CYS A 87 14.63 12.19 -10.21
CA CYS A 87 14.66 11.02 -9.32
C CYS A 87 14.57 9.69 -10.08
N ALA A 88 14.85 9.70 -11.38
CA ALA A 88 14.60 8.58 -12.29
C ALA A 88 15.40 7.32 -11.91
N LYS A 89 16.58 7.48 -11.32
CA LYS A 89 17.38 6.35 -10.81
C LYS A 89 16.72 5.57 -9.66
N TYR A 90 15.65 6.11 -9.06
CA TYR A 90 14.92 5.49 -7.97
C TYR A 90 13.53 4.99 -8.38
N GLU A 91 13.19 5.04 -9.67
CA GLU A 91 11.83 4.81 -10.17
C GLU A 91 11.23 3.48 -9.71
N ASP A 92 11.89 2.35 -9.96
CA ASP A 92 11.42 1.02 -9.54
C ASP A 92 11.12 0.96 -8.04
N SER A 93 12.11 1.34 -7.23
CA SER A 93 11.97 1.32 -5.79
C SER A 93 10.88 2.31 -5.36
N LEU A 94 10.79 3.50 -5.96
CA LEU A 94 9.81 4.53 -5.60
C LEU A 94 8.38 4.01 -5.77
N PHE A 95 8.07 3.39 -6.89
CA PHE A 95 6.75 2.79 -7.12
C PHE A 95 6.46 1.67 -6.10
N ALA A 96 7.46 0.82 -5.81
CA ALA A 96 7.34 -0.17 -4.75
C ALA A 96 7.06 0.46 -3.37
N SER A 97 7.75 1.57 -3.04
CA SER A 97 7.58 2.28 -1.76
C SER A 97 6.15 2.76 -1.52
N LEU A 98 5.47 3.18 -2.58
CA LEU A 98 4.08 3.65 -2.53
C LEU A 98 3.14 2.52 -2.15
N ALA A 99 3.25 1.38 -2.83
CA ALA A 99 2.43 0.21 -2.57
C ALA A 99 2.67 -0.33 -1.14
N TRP A 100 3.93 -0.41 -0.72
CA TRP A 100 4.31 -0.80 0.63
C TRP A 100 3.83 0.17 1.71
N GLY A 101 3.86 1.47 1.42
CA GLY A 101 3.33 2.50 2.30
C GLY A 101 1.82 2.40 2.53
N VAL A 102 1.07 2.10 1.46
CA VAL A 102 -0.37 1.81 1.56
C VAL A 102 -0.60 0.60 2.47
N GLN A 103 0.15 -0.49 2.30
CA GLN A 103 0.02 -1.69 3.13
C GLN A 103 0.38 -1.43 4.60
N ASN A 104 1.38 -0.61 4.90
CA ASN A 104 1.67 -0.19 6.28
C ASN A 104 0.46 0.51 6.93
N ARG A 105 -0.19 1.42 6.19
CA ARG A 105 -1.40 2.11 6.68
C ARG A 105 -2.56 1.14 6.89
N VAL A 106 -2.76 0.18 5.97
CA VAL A 106 -3.80 -0.86 6.09
C VAL A 106 -3.56 -1.70 7.34
N ALA A 107 -2.36 -2.27 7.50
CA ALA A 107 -2.02 -3.11 8.63
C ALA A 107 -2.17 -2.37 9.98
N LEU A 108 -1.77 -1.10 10.05
CA LEU A 108 -1.95 -0.29 11.25
C LEU A 108 -3.43 0.02 11.55
N ALA A 109 -4.23 0.32 10.52
CA ALA A 109 -5.65 0.57 10.66
C ALA A 109 -6.43 -0.66 11.12
N GLU A 110 -6.03 -1.85 10.67
CA GLU A 110 -6.61 -3.12 11.11
C GLU A 110 -6.21 -3.47 12.54
N ALA A 111 -4.96 -3.18 12.93
CA ALA A 111 -4.46 -3.47 14.27
C ALA A 111 -4.99 -2.52 15.35
N GLN A 112 -5.27 -1.24 15.02
CA GLN A 112 -5.64 -0.24 16.02
C GLN A 112 -6.77 0.71 15.55
N PRO A 113 -7.86 0.84 16.32
CA PRO A 113 -9.00 1.70 15.95
C PRO A 113 -8.66 3.18 15.69
N ARG A 114 -7.64 3.72 16.37
CA ARG A 114 -7.19 5.10 16.15
C ARG A 114 -6.67 5.31 14.72
N TYR A 115 -5.95 4.34 14.17
CA TYR A 115 -5.40 4.41 12.82
C TYR A 115 -6.47 4.13 11.76
N ALA A 116 -7.49 3.32 12.07
CA ALA A 116 -8.67 3.21 11.20
C ALA A 116 -9.40 4.55 11.02
N LYS A 117 -9.45 5.40 12.07
CA LYS A 117 -10.01 6.76 11.96
C LYS A 117 -9.11 7.67 11.11
N GLN A 118 -7.80 7.58 11.29
CA GLN A 118 -6.81 8.41 10.60
C GLN A 118 -6.68 8.05 9.11
N PHE A 119 -6.36 6.79 8.81
CA PHE A 119 -6.06 6.33 7.45
C PHE A 119 -7.28 5.79 6.73
N GLY A 120 -8.26 5.23 7.43
CA GLY A 120 -9.36 4.45 6.82
C GLY A 120 -9.16 2.95 7.02
N LYS A 121 -10.25 2.16 6.97
CA LYS A 121 -10.22 0.71 7.19
C LYS A 121 -10.12 -0.05 5.86
N GLY A 122 -9.20 -1.01 5.79
CA GLY A 122 -8.93 -1.80 4.58
C GLY A 122 -8.33 -0.97 3.45
N LEU A 123 -8.02 -1.63 2.33
CA LEU A 123 -7.33 -1.02 1.19
C LEU A 123 -8.08 0.20 0.63
N HIS A 124 -9.35 0.02 0.25
CA HIS A 124 -10.18 1.10 -0.28
C HIS A 124 -10.32 2.26 0.71
N GLY A 125 -10.51 1.95 2.00
CA GLY A 125 -10.58 2.96 3.04
C GLY A 125 -9.31 3.80 3.11
N VAL A 126 -8.13 3.18 3.01
CA VAL A 126 -6.84 3.89 2.98
C VAL A 126 -6.68 4.75 1.73
N ILE A 127 -7.02 4.22 0.55
CA ILE A 127 -6.83 4.88 -0.73
C ILE A 127 -7.75 6.09 -0.90
N PHE A 128 -9.03 5.95 -0.53
CA PHE A 128 -10.06 6.97 -0.78
C PHE A 128 -10.33 7.89 0.42
N LYS A 129 -9.66 7.69 1.56
CA LYS A 129 -9.75 8.60 2.69
C LYS A 129 -9.23 9.99 2.30
N LYS A 130 -10.04 11.01 2.59
CA LYS A 130 -9.67 12.42 2.39
C LYS A 130 -8.28 12.72 3.00
N ALA A 131 -7.50 13.49 2.26
CA ALA A 131 -6.13 13.88 2.60
C ALA A 131 -5.07 12.76 2.62
N GLN A 132 -5.38 11.53 2.15
CA GLN A 132 -4.37 10.47 1.99
C GLN A 132 -3.65 10.56 0.65
N PHE A 133 -4.40 10.53 -0.46
CA PHE A 133 -3.85 10.46 -1.81
C PHE A 133 -4.62 11.36 -2.77
N ASN A 134 -4.03 12.50 -3.13
CA ASN A 134 -4.65 13.46 -4.05
C ASN A 134 -5.12 12.83 -5.38
N PRO A 135 -4.38 11.92 -6.03
CA PRO A 135 -4.85 11.28 -7.25
C PRO A 135 -6.14 10.48 -7.08
N ALA A 136 -6.34 9.84 -5.92
CA ALA A 136 -7.53 9.04 -5.65
C ALA A 136 -8.73 9.88 -5.19
N VAL A 137 -8.52 11.00 -4.49
CA VAL A 137 -9.61 11.72 -3.82
C VAL A 137 -9.99 13.07 -4.47
N SER A 138 -9.05 13.75 -5.13
CA SER A 138 -9.26 15.11 -5.62
C SER A 138 -9.69 15.12 -7.08
N LYS A 139 -10.98 15.41 -7.34
CA LYS A 139 -11.51 15.57 -8.70
C LYS A 139 -10.82 16.66 -9.54
N LYS A 140 -10.16 17.63 -8.86
CA LYS A 140 -9.46 18.76 -9.49
C LYS A 140 -7.99 18.47 -9.77
N SER A 141 -7.42 17.42 -9.21
CA SER A 141 -6.01 17.07 -9.42
C SER A 141 -5.79 16.59 -10.85
N THR A 142 -4.77 17.09 -11.53
CA THR A 142 -4.33 16.55 -12.82
C THR A 142 -4.01 15.05 -12.71
N TYR A 143 -3.44 14.63 -11.57
CA TYR A 143 -3.12 13.22 -11.30
C TYR A 143 -4.37 12.35 -11.10
N SER A 144 -5.52 12.94 -10.76
CA SER A 144 -6.78 12.19 -10.74
C SER A 144 -7.22 11.74 -12.13
N LYS A 145 -6.82 12.44 -13.19
CA LYS A 145 -7.08 11.97 -14.57
C LYS A 145 -6.25 10.72 -14.86
N LEU A 146 -4.97 10.73 -14.47
CA LEU A 146 -4.07 9.59 -14.62
C LEU A 146 -4.48 8.37 -13.80
N PHE A 147 -5.10 8.57 -12.62
CA PHE A 147 -5.70 7.47 -11.85
C PHE A 147 -6.84 6.77 -12.65
N LEU A 148 -7.67 7.55 -13.35
CA LEU A 148 -8.78 7.03 -14.15
C LEU A 148 -8.35 6.54 -15.53
N CYS A 149 -7.31 7.11 -16.12
CA CYS A 149 -6.83 6.81 -17.47
C CYS A 149 -5.29 6.84 -17.51
N PRO A 150 -4.61 5.77 -17.06
CA PRO A 150 -3.15 5.73 -17.06
C PRO A 150 -2.54 5.90 -18.46
N SER A 151 -3.23 5.45 -19.51
CA SER A 151 -2.75 5.51 -20.89
C SER A 151 -2.64 6.92 -21.48
N GLU A 152 -3.14 7.96 -20.80
CA GLU A 152 -2.91 9.36 -21.19
C GLU A 152 -1.47 9.83 -20.93
N HIS A 153 -0.69 9.12 -20.10
CA HIS A 153 0.71 9.47 -19.87
C HIS A 153 1.60 8.97 -21.03
N PRO A 154 2.53 9.77 -21.58
CA PRO A 154 3.39 9.35 -22.70
C PRO A 154 4.22 8.08 -22.44
N GLN A 155 4.61 7.87 -21.18
CA GLN A 155 5.39 6.70 -20.74
C GLN A 155 4.54 5.68 -19.97
N TRP A 156 3.22 5.62 -20.24
CA TRP A 156 2.30 4.82 -19.42
C TRP A 156 2.69 3.35 -19.33
N GLN A 157 3.19 2.73 -20.41
CA GLN A 157 3.52 1.30 -20.43
C GLN A 157 4.55 0.97 -19.34
N LYS A 158 5.66 1.71 -19.33
CA LYS A 158 6.73 1.54 -18.35
C LYS A 158 6.21 1.68 -16.92
N PHE A 159 5.56 2.80 -16.63
CA PHE A 159 5.10 3.09 -15.26
C PHE A 159 3.95 2.19 -14.82
N TRP A 160 3.13 1.73 -15.76
CA TRP A 160 2.07 0.77 -15.48
C TRP A 160 2.65 -0.58 -15.09
N GLU A 161 3.68 -1.08 -15.79
CA GLU A 161 4.37 -2.31 -15.38
C GLU A 161 4.97 -2.20 -13.97
N LEU A 162 5.63 -1.08 -13.66
CA LEU A 162 6.15 -0.84 -12.31
C LEU A 162 5.04 -0.81 -11.25
N SER A 163 3.92 -0.16 -11.57
CA SER A 163 2.78 -0.05 -10.66
C SER A 163 2.13 -1.40 -10.39
N LYS A 164 1.96 -2.23 -11.44
CA LYS A 164 1.43 -3.58 -11.33
C LYS A 164 2.35 -4.47 -10.51
N LYS A 165 3.66 -4.44 -10.78
CA LYS A 165 4.65 -5.19 -10.02
C LYS A 165 4.60 -4.81 -8.54
N ALA A 166 4.58 -3.51 -8.24
CA ALA A 166 4.49 -3.00 -6.88
C ALA A 166 3.17 -3.43 -6.20
N ALA A 167 2.03 -3.34 -6.88
CA ALA A 167 0.74 -3.74 -6.35
C ALA A 167 0.66 -5.25 -6.08
N ASP A 168 1.13 -6.09 -7.01
CA ASP A 168 1.18 -7.54 -6.83
C ASP A 168 2.07 -7.92 -5.64
N GLN A 169 3.29 -7.37 -5.57
CA GLN A 169 4.17 -7.61 -4.43
C GLN A 169 3.49 -7.22 -3.11
N ALA A 170 2.85 -6.05 -3.07
CA ALA A 170 2.18 -5.52 -1.89
C ALA A 170 1.00 -6.35 -1.40
N LEU A 171 0.17 -6.84 -2.32
CA LEU A 171 -1.05 -7.59 -1.99
C LEU A 171 -0.76 -9.08 -1.77
N SER A 172 0.08 -9.68 -2.60
CA SER A 172 0.38 -11.11 -2.57
C SER A 172 1.41 -11.47 -1.49
N HIS A 173 2.27 -10.51 -1.09
CA HIS A 173 3.35 -10.74 -0.13
C HIS A 173 3.56 -9.61 0.90
N PRO A 174 2.53 -9.19 1.65
CA PRO A 174 2.61 -8.09 2.63
C PRO A 174 3.70 -8.29 3.70
N GLN A 175 4.02 -9.54 4.04
CA GLN A 175 5.08 -9.91 5.00
C GLN A 175 6.50 -9.63 4.49
N LYS A 176 6.69 -9.46 3.17
CA LYS A 176 7.98 -9.14 2.56
C LYS A 176 8.23 -7.62 2.47
N ASN A 177 7.34 -6.80 3.04
CA ASN A 177 7.47 -5.36 3.01
C ASN A 177 8.83 -4.91 3.61
N PRO A 178 9.72 -4.30 2.79
CA PRO A 178 11.03 -3.87 3.24
C PRO A 178 10.99 -2.56 4.05
N LEU A 179 9.85 -1.85 4.06
CA LEU A 179 9.68 -0.64 4.86
C LEU A 179 9.51 -1.00 6.33
N PRO A 180 10.12 -0.24 7.26
CA PRO A 180 9.72 -0.28 8.66
C PRO A 180 8.21 -0.06 8.77
N LYS A 181 7.52 -0.88 9.58
CA LYS A 181 6.05 -0.82 9.75
C LYS A 181 5.55 0.56 10.20
N SER A 182 6.42 1.35 10.83
CA SER A 182 6.14 2.72 11.26
C SER A 182 6.21 3.76 10.14
N VAL A 183 6.79 3.43 8.97
CA VAL A 183 6.78 4.35 7.81
C VAL A 183 5.37 4.42 7.26
N THR A 184 4.70 5.52 7.55
CA THR A 184 3.30 5.77 7.18
C THR A 184 3.14 7.02 6.32
N HIS A 185 4.12 7.92 6.30
CA HIS A 185 4.03 9.18 5.57
C HIS A 185 5.25 9.37 4.67
N PHE A 186 4.99 9.95 3.49
CA PHE A 186 5.96 10.16 2.43
C PHE A 186 5.81 11.60 1.94
N TYR A 187 6.93 12.31 1.84
CA TYR A 187 6.96 13.65 1.26
C TYR A 187 7.92 13.65 0.07
N TYR A 188 7.52 14.27 -1.04
CA TYR A 188 8.25 14.32 -2.30
C TYR A 188 8.65 15.76 -2.61
N PRO A 189 9.85 16.21 -2.19
CA PRO A 189 10.22 17.63 -2.32
C PRO A 189 10.26 18.15 -3.76
N GLN A 190 10.48 17.28 -4.75
CA GLN A 190 10.48 17.68 -6.17
C GLN A 190 9.09 17.66 -6.83
N SER A 191 8.06 17.13 -6.15
CA SER A 191 6.72 17.05 -6.70
C SER A 191 6.17 18.43 -7.01
N THR A 192 5.41 18.56 -8.11
CA THR A 192 4.62 19.78 -8.39
C THR A 192 3.53 20.03 -7.34
N GLN A 193 3.18 19.00 -6.55
CA GLN A 193 2.26 19.09 -5.43
C GLN A 193 2.94 19.51 -4.13
N ALA A 194 4.28 19.63 -4.10
CA ALA A 194 5.01 20.04 -2.91
C ALA A 194 4.79 21.54 -2.63
N THR A 195 4.57 21.89 -1.37
CA THR A 195 4.48 23.28 -0.92
C THR A 195 5.86 23.81 -0.55
N ASN A 196 6.06 25.13 -0.71
CA ASN A 196 7.20 25.85 -0.17
C ASN A 196 6.71 27.01 0.73
N PRO A 197 6.91 26.96 2.06
CA PRO A 197 7.61 25.90 2.81
C PRO A 197 6.82 24.57 2.83
N PRO A 198 7.46 23.43 3.17
CA PRO A 198 6.77 22.16 3.33
C PRO A 198 5.63 22.23 4.34
N VAL A 199 4.66 21.32 4.21
CA VAL A 199 3.61 21.14 5.22
C VAL A 199 4.23 20.84 6.59
N ALA A 200 3.59 21.29 7.67
CA ALA A 200 4.19 21.31 9.01
C ALA A 200 4.73 19.94 9.48
N TRP A 201 4.12 18.83 9.08
CA TRP A 201 4.57 17.48 9.43
C TRP A 201 5.80 17.01 8.63
N ALA A 202 6.10 17.64 7.49
CA ALA A 202 7.26 17.36 6.65
C ALA A 202 8.35 18.45 6.74
N ASP A 203 8.06 19.59 7.36
CA ASP A 203 9.02 20.69 7.52
C ASP A 203 10.12 20.32 8.52
N LEU A 204 11.28 19.92 8.02
CA LEU A 204 12.45 19.55 8.83
C LEU A 204 13.04 20.68 9.66
N ASN A 205 12.48 21.90 9.62
CA ASN A 205 12.79 22.96 10.60
C ASN A 205 12.00 22.78 11.90
N LYS A 206 10.90 22.02 11.89
CA LYS A 206 10.06 21.72 13.05
C LYS A 206 10.55 20.48 13.79
N ASP A 207 10.60 20.54 15.11
CA ASP A 207 11.11 19.44 15.94
C ASP A 207 10.27 18.16 15.82
N ALA A 208 8.96 18.28 15.67
CA ALA A 208 8.08 17.13 15.46
C ALA A 208 8.44 16.37 14.17
N ALA A 209 8.64 17.10 13.06
CA ALA A 209 9.04 16.51 11.79
C ALA A 209 10.45 15.89 11.87
N LYS A 210 11.41 16.57 12.51
CA LYS A 210 12.77 16.01 12.72
C LYS A 210 12.74 14.70 13.49
N LYS A 211 11.88 14.57 14.51
CA LYS A 211 11.73 13.35 15.32
C LYS A 211 11.06 12.21 14.55
N ALA A 212 10.07 12.53 13.71
CA ALA A 212 9.36 11.53 12.92
C ALA A 212 10.14 11.08 11.67
N TYR A 213 11.04 11.92 11.17
CA TYR A 213 11.80 11.71 9.94
C TYR A 213 12.79 10.55 10.03
N MET A 214 12.80 9.68 9.02
CA MET A 214 13.59 8.46 8.96
C MET A 214 14.68 8.55 7.89
N LYS A 215 15.94 8.72 8.32
CA LYS A 215 17.11 9.03 7.47
C LYS A 215 17.66 7.86 6.65
N ASP A 216 17.43 6.62 7.07
CA ASP A 216 18.14 5.43 6.57
C ASP A 216 17.19 4.34 6.03
N VAL A 217 16.00 4.74 5.56
CA VAL A 217 15.06 3.80 4.94
C VAL A 217 15.66 3.29 3.62
N LYS A 218 15.79 1.97 3.50
CA LYS A 218 16.23 1.27 2.29
C LYS A 218 15.10 0.41 1.76
N ILE A 219 14.93 0.40 0.44
CA ILE A 219 13.99 -0.48 -0.25
C ILE A 219 14.80 -1.24 -1.28
N GLU A 220 14.77 -2.58 -1.19
CA GLU A 220 15.56 -3.45 -2.08
C GLU A 220 17.06 -3.10 -2.10
N GLY A 221 17.60 -2.69 -0.96
CA GLY A 221 19.00 -2.25 -0.83
C GLY A 221 19.28 -0.81 -1.27
N THR A 222 18.33 -0.15 -1.95
CA THR A 222 18.44 1.23 -2.41
C THR A 222 18.10 2.21 -1.30
N ARG A 223 19.05 3.10 -0.98
CA ARG A 223 18.82 4.28 -0.13
C ARG A 223 18.42 5.46 -1.01
N TYR A 224 17.29 6.09 -0.70
CA TYR A 224 16.84 7.26 -1.44
C TYR A 224 17.61 8.52 -1.06
N SER A 225 17.71 9.44 -2.02
CA SER A 225 18.02 10.83 -1.70
C SER A 225 16.81 11.47 -1.01
N ASN A 226 17.07 12.23 0.04
CA ASN A 226 16.07 13.03 0.75
C ASN A 226 15.48 14.15 -0.11
N GLU A 227 16.10 14.46 -1.23
CA GLU A 227 15.57 15.37 -2.23
C GLU A 227 14.43 14.72 -3.03
N CYS A 228 14.43 13.39 -3.14
CA CYS A 228 13.47 12.62 -3.93
C CYS A 228 12.28 12.14 -3.10
N ILE A 229 12.56 11.52 -1.96
CA ILE A 229 11.53 11.03 -1.05
C ILE A 229 12.03 11.11 0.39
N GLN A 230 11.16 11.56 1.27
CA GLN A 230 11.38 11.63 2.71
C GLN A 230 10.34 10.75 3.40
N PHE A 231 10.80 9.90 4.31
CA PHE A 231 9.97 8.94 5.04
C PHE A 231 9.75 9.41 6.47
N PHE A 232 8.52 9.28 6.98
CA PHE A 232 8.18 9.68 8.35
C PHE A 232 7.35 8.62 9.07
N SER A 233 7.51 8.58 10.39
CA SER A 233 6.76 7.73 11.32
C SER A 233 5.86 8.56 12.24
N TYR A 234 4.57 8.59 11.90
CA TYR A 234 3.49 9.20 12.69
C TYR A 234 2.41 8.16 12.97
#